data_AF-F4Q998-F1
#
_entry.id   AF-F4Q998-F1
#
_cell.length_a   1.000
_cell.length_b   1.000
_cell.length_c   1.000
_cell.angle_alpha   90.00
_cell.angle_beta   90.00
_cell.angle_gamma   90.00
#
_symmetry.space_group_name_H-M   'P 1'
#
loop_
_entity.id
_entity.type
_entity.pdbx_description
1 polymer ?
#
loop_
_entity_poly.entity_id
_entity_poly.type
_entity_poly.pdbx_seq_one_letter_code
_entity_poly.pdbx_strand_id
1 'polypeptide(L)'
;MSTASTEGHVNPYKVLYNQDIKSASNIPTVSFIENVDEYLKDKELETVFKQLQEGYNKYKYFESKLTNNVSILTNRSKQLQETIKIIDTMETKQEDTFTMNYELSEGVFSSAEISKPKSVYLWLGANIMLEYSFDEAKQVLAKNLSSVEKQLSDTIQDLGFVKDQITTTDVNVSRVYNYDVIQRRKKPVGAPKEEEK
;
A
#
# COMPACT_ATOMS: atom_id res chain seq x y z
N MET A 1 34.43 -22.76 -8.19
CA MET A 1 33.80 -23.36 -7.00
C MET A 1 34.19 -22.49 -5.81
N SER A 2 33.32 -21.95 -4.97
CA SER A 2 31.88 -22.07 -4.81
C SER A 2 31.39 -20.77 -4.17
N THR A 3 30.20 -20.35 -4.56
CA THR A 3 29.44 -19.19 -4.12
C THR A 3 29.12 -19.24 -2.63
N ALA A 4 29.32 -18.13 -1.92
CA ALA A 4 28.66 -17.86 -0.65
C ALA A 4 27.51 -16.88 -0.91
N SER A 5 26.30 -17.41 -0.88
CA SER A 5 25.04 -16.69 -1.00
C SER A 5 24.86 -15.77 0.21
N THR A 6 24.88 -14.46 0.00
CA THR A 6 24.34 -13.49 0.95
C THR A 6 22.82 -13.56 0.85
N GLU A 7 22.17 -14.02 1.92
CA GLU A 7 20.72 -13.93 2.11
C GLU A 7 20.33 -12.44 2.05
N GLY A 8 19.81 -12.04 0.90
CA GLY A 8 19.30 -10.70 0.67
C GLY A 8 18.00 -10.54 1.42
N HIS A 9 17.98 -9.66 2.42
CA HIS A 9 16.75 -9.03 2.86
C HIS A 9 16.10 -8.38 1.62
N VAL A 10 15.02 -8.97 1.12
CA VAL A 10 14.25 -8.45 0.00
C VAL A 10 13.60 -7.16 0.47
N ASN A 11 14.23 -6.03 0.17
CA ASN A 11 13.70 -4.71 0.49
C ASN A 11 12.43 -4.48 -0.35
N PRO A 12 11.23 -4.45 0.25
CA PRO A 12 9.97 -4.34 -0.49
C PRO A 12 9.82 -3.00 -1.19
N TYR A 13 10.63 -2.00 -0.82
CA TYR A 13 10.66 -0.67 -1.43
C TYR A 13 11.53 -0.59 -2.69
N LYS A 14 12.23 -1.67 -3.08
CA LYS A 14 13.04 -1.69 -4.31
C LYS A 14 12.19 -1.50 -5.58
N VAL A 15 10.92 -1.88 -5.54
CA VAL A 15 9.95 -1.78 -6.64
C VAL A 15 9.60 -0.31 -6.97
N LEU A 16 9.78 0.62 -6.03
CA LEU A 16 9.49 2.05 -6.19
C LEU A 16 10.36 2.76 -7.24
N TYR A 17 11.44 2.13 -7.70
CA TYR A 17 12.45 2.77 -8.56
C TYR A 17 12.46 2.23 -10.00
N ASN A 18 11.50 1.39 -10.39
CA ASN A 18 11.38 0.87 -11.75
C ASN A 18 10.42 1.76 -12.56
N GLN A 19 10.95 2.39 -13.62
CA GLN A 19 10.27 3.46 -14.39
C GLN A 19 9.12 3.01 -15.31
N ASP A 20 8.80 1.71 -15.42
CA ASP A 20 7.78 1.19 -16.35
C ASP A 20 6.71 0.32 -15.66
N ILE A 21 6.37 0.65 -14.42
CA ILE A 21 5.37 -0.13 -13.69
C ILE A 21 3.98 0.47 -13.89
N LYS A 22 3.17 -0.18 -14.74
CA LYS A 22 1.72 0.00 -14.73
C LYS A 22 1.16 -0.43 -13.37
N SER A 23 0.27 0.37 -12.80
CA SER A 23 -0.47 -0.02 -11.60
C SER A 23 -1.18 -1.35 -11.83
N ALA A 24 -1.15 -2.25 -10.85
CA ALA A 24 -1.94 -3.48 -10.88
C ALA A 24 -3.43 -3.15 -10.80
N SER A 25 -3.75 -2.03 -10.15
CA SER A 25 -5.05 -1.39 -10.13
C SER A 25 -5.24 -0.46 -11.32
N ASN A 26 -6.47 -0.29 -11.81
CA ASN A 26 -6.81 0.65 -12.90
C ASN A 26 -6.71 2.14 -12.47
N ILE A 27 -5.60 2.55 -11.85
CA ILE A 27 -5.34 3.94 -11.45
C ILE A 27 -4.94 4.72 -12.71
N PRO A 28 -5.65 5.81 -13.06
CA PRO A 28 -5.31 6.62 -14.22
C PRO A 28 -3.90 7.20 -14.14
N THR A 29 -3.23 7.32 -15.29
CA THR A 29 -1.92 7.98 -15.42
C THR A 29 -2.13 9.46 -15.75
N VAL A 30 -1.32 10.33 -15.17
CA VAL A 30 -1.23 11.75 -15.52
C VAL A 30 -0.22 11.93 -16.64
N SER A 31 -0.64 12.63 -17.69
CA SER A 31 0.29 13.05 -18.74
C SER A 31 1.11 14.25 -18.28
N PHE A 32 2.41 14.18 -18.47
CA PHE A 32 3.31 15.30 -18.20
C PHE A 32 3.12 16.39 -19.25
N ILE A 33 2.99 17.66 -18.84
CA ILE A 33 2.81 18.79 -19.74
C ILE A 33 4.19 19.39 -20.03
N GLU A 34 4.78 19.03 -21.16
CA GLU A 34 6.08 19.58 -21.60
C GLU A 34 5.95 21.04 -22.07
N ASN A 35 5.00 21.32 -22.97
CA ASN A 35 4.76 22.65 -23.51
C ASN A 35 3.42 23.20 -23.03
N VAL A 36 3.48 24.12 -22.06
CA VAL A 36 2.31 24.72 -21.43
C VAL A 36 1.57 25.67 -22.38
N ASP A 37 2.30 26.37 -23.24
CA ASP A 37 1.73 27.29 -24.23
C ASP A 37 0.83 26.55 -25.24
N GLU A 38 1.29 25.42 -25.78
CA GLU A 38 0.47 24.62 -26.70
C GLU A 38 -0.71 23.95 -26.01
N TYR A 39 -0.53 23.49 -24.77
CA TYR A 39 -1.58 22.82 -24.02
C TYR A 39 -2.74 23.76 -23.62
N LEU A 40 -2.47 25.06 -23.48
CA LEU A 40 -3.44 26.08 -23.05
C LEU A 40 -4.05 26.88 -24.21
N LYS A 41 -3.63 26.69 -25.47
CA LYS A 41 -4.17 27.43 -26.63
C LYS A 41 -5.69 27.33 -26.76
N ASP A 42 -6.25 26.15 -26.48
CA ASP A 42 -7.66 25.85 -26.67
C ASP A 42 -8.45 25.72 -25.35
N LYS A 43 -7.82 26.01 -24.21
CA LYS A 43 -8.39 25.74 -22.88
C LYS A 43 -8.32 26.96 -21.97
N GLU A 44 -9.40 27.17 -21.23
CA GLU A 44 -9.43 28.17 -20.18
C GLU A 44 -8.56 27.74 -18.99
N LEU A 45 -7.65 28.63 -18.58
CA LEU A 45 -6.64 28.38 -17.57
C LEU A 45 -7.24 27.99 -16.21
N GLU A 46 -8.34 28.64 -15.81
CA GLU A 46 -9.05 28.32 -14.57
C GLU A 46 -9.63 26.90 -14.57
N THR A 47 -10.18 26.47 -15.71
CA THR A 47 -10.71 25.11 -15.89
C THR A 47 -9.59 24.07 -15.81
N VAL A 48 -8.43 24.33 -16.40
CA VAL A 48 -7.26 23.43 -16.34
C VAL A 48 -6.71 23.33 -14.92
N PHE A 49 -6.61 24.44 -14.21
CA PHE A 49 -6.22 24.44 -12.80
C PHE A 49 -7.16 23.61 -11.93
N LYS A 50 -8.46 23.79 -12.11
CA LYS A 50 -9.47 23.03 -11.37
C LYS A 50 -9.34 21.53 -11.64
N GLN A 51 -9.15 21.12 -12.90
CA GLN A 51 -8.95 19.71 -13.26
C GLN A 51 -7.67 19.13 -12.64
N LEU A 52 -6.56 19.86 -12.65
CA LEU A 52 -5.31 19.42 -12.02
C LEU A 52 -5.45 19.31 -10.50
N GLN A 53 -6.13 20.26 -9.86
CA GLN A 53 -6.39 20.22 -8.42
C GLN A 53 -7.31 19.06 -8.02
N GLU A 54 -8.35 18.79 -8.80
CA GLU A 54 -9.22 17.63 -8.61
C GLU A 54 -8.45 16.31 -8.79
N GLY A 55 -7.57 16.24 -9.79
CA GLY A 55 -6.67 15.12 -10.00
C GLY A 55 -5.75 14.89 -8.81
N TYR A 56 -5.09 15.95 -8.34
CA TYR A 56 -4.23 15.92 -7.16
C TYR A 56 -4.95 15.39 -5.91
N ASN A 57 -6.14 15.93 -5.63
CA ASN A 57 -6.94 15.52 -4.48
C ASN A 57 -7.34 14.04 -4.56
N LYS A 58 -7.66 13.54 -5.76
CA LYS A 58 -7.94 12.10 -5.99
C LYS A 58 -6.72 11.24 -5.70
N TYR A 59 -5.53 11.62 -6.20
CA TYR A 59 -4.31 10.87 -5.91
C TYR A 59 -3.94 10.90 -4.43
N LYS A 60 -4.12 12.04 -3.74
CA LYS A 60 -3.91 12.13 -2.28
C LYS A 60 -4.84 11.22 -1.49
N TYR A 61 -6.11 11.12 -1.91
CA TYR A 61 -7.05 10.16 -1.33
C TYR A 61 -6.57 8.71 -1.53
N PHE A 62 -6.14 8.35 -2.74
CA PHE A 62 -5.59 7.02 -3.02
C PHE A 62 -4.30 6.74 -2.23
N GLU A 63 -3.40 7.71 -2.10
CA GLU A 63 -2.18 7.58 -1.29
C GLU A 63 -2.53 7.24 0.16
N SER A 64 -3.46 7.98 0.77
CA SER A 64 -3.90 7.72 2.15
C SER A 64 -4.51 6.33 2.29
N LYS A 65 -5.40 5.94 1.37
CA LYS A 65 -6.03 4.62 1.36
C LYS A 65 -5.02 3.49 1.23
N LEU A 66 -4.11 3.58 0.27
CA LEU A 66 -3.09 2.57 0.02
C LEU A 66 -2.10 2.48 1.19
N THR A 67 -1.71 3.62 1.77
CA THR A 67 -0.84 3.65 2.97
C THR A 67 -1.49 2.92 4.16
N ASN A 68 -2.78 3.17 4.40
CA ASN A 68 -3.52 2.46 5.45
C ASN A 68 -3.59 0.95 5.17
N ASN A 69 -3.86 0.57 3.92
CA ASN A 69 -3.89 -0.85 3.52
C ASN A 69 -2.53 -1.53 3.70
N VAL A 70 -1.42 -0.86 3.35
CA VAL A 70 -0.06 -1.38 3.57
C VAL A 70 0.17 -1.65 5.06
N SER A 71 -0.24 -0.74 5.95
CA SER A 71 -0.12 -0.94 7.40
C SER A 71 -0.92 -2.16 7.89
N ILE A 72 -2.18 -2.29 7.45
CA ILE A 72 -3.05 -3.42 7.80
C ILE A 72 -2.46 -4.74 7.31
N LEU A 73 -2.04 -4.82 6.05
CA LEU A 73 -1.47 -6.03 5.45
C LEU A 73 -0.13 -6.41 6.08
N THR A 74 0.69 -5.42 6.45
CA THR A 74 1.97 -5.65 7.16
C THR A 74 1.72 -6.26 8.53
N ASN A 75 0.79 -5.70 9.31
CA ASN A 75 0.42 -6.24 10.62
C ASN A 75 -0.16 -7.65 10.50
N ARG A 76 -1.03 -7.89 9.51
CA ARG A 76 -1.60 -9.21 9.25
C ARG A 76 -0.54 -10.24 8.87
N SER A 77 0.42 -9.87 8.02
CA SER A 77 1.53 -10.74 7.64
C SER A 77 2.35 -11.14 8.88
N LYS A 78 2.71 -10.15 9.72
CA LYS A 78 3.43 -10.39 10.97
C LYS A 78 2.68 -11.34 11.91
N GLN A 79 1.37 -11.11 12.12
CA GLN A 79 0.53 -11.98 12.95
C GLN A 79 0.47 -13.41 12.42
N LEU A 80 0.37 -13.61 11.10
CA LEU A 80 0.39 -14.93 10.49
C LEU A 80 1.74 -15.64 10.70
N GLN A 81 2.85 -14.91 10.53
CA GLN A 81 4.19 -15.45 10.80
C GLN A 81 4.38 -15.84 12.27
N GLU A 82 3.88 -15.03 13.21
CA GLU A 82 3.89 -15.35 14.64
C GLU A 82 3.02 -16.57 14.96
N THR A 83 1.84 -16.68 14.33
CA THR A 83 0.95 -17.85 14.51
C THR A 83 1.60 -19.14 14.02
N ILE A 84 2.28 -19.11 12.87
CA ILE A 84 3.03 -20.27 12.37
C ILE A 84 4.14 -20.67 13.35
N LYS A 85 4.90 -19.70 13.88
CA LYS A 85 5.94 -19.97 14.89
C LYS A 85 5.38 -20.59 16.18
N ILE A 86 4.19 -20.16 16.60
CA ILE A 86 3.51 -20.78 17.76
C ILE A 86 3.21 -22.24 17.45
N ILE A 87 2.68 -22.55 16.28
CA ILE A 87 2.39 -23.93 15.86
C ILE A 87 3.66 -24.78 15.82
N ASP A 88 4.75 -24.29 15.23
CA ASP A 88 6.04 -24.99 15.20
C ASP A 88 6.56 -25.27 16.63
N THR A 89 6.38 -24.32 17.54
CA THR A 89 6.77 -24.48 18.95
C THR A 89 5.90 -25.53 19.67
N MET A 90 4.60 -25.56 19.36
CA MET A 90 3.66 -26.54 19.94
C MET A 90 3.94 -27.95 19.42
N GLU A 91 4.24 -28.09 18.13
CA GLU A 91 4.62 -29.35 17.50
C GLU A 91 5.94 -29.89 18.06
N THR A 92 6.93 -29.02 18.30
CA THR A 92 8.20 -29.42 18.93
C THR A 92 7.99 -29.97 20.34
N LYS A 93 7.00 -29.44 21.07
CA LYS A 93 6.63 -29.86 22.43
C LYS A 93 5.52 -30.92 22.46
N GLN A 94 5.21 -31.54 21.33
CA GLN A 94 4.13 -32.53 21.21
C GLN A 94 4.29 -33.71 22.17
N GLU A 95 5.51 -34.11 22.53
CA GLU A 95 5.72 -35.27 23.41
C GLU A 95 5.83 -34.88 24.90
N ASP A 96 5.91 -33.58 25.19
CA ASP A 96 6.09 -33.03 26.53
C ASP A 96 4.77 -32.58 27.14
N THR A 97 4.78 -32.47 28.48
CA THR A 97 3.77 -31.73 29.23
C THR A 97 4.35 -30.39 29.64
N PHE A 98 3.66 -29.31 29.31
CA PHE A 98 4.12 -27.95 29.62
C PHE A 98 2.98 -27.07 30.11
N THR A 99 3.32 -26.05 30.91
CA THR A 99 2.39 -25.02 31.35
C THR A 99 2.47 -23.81 30.43
N MET A 100 1.31 -23.28 30.04
CA MET A 100 1.15 -22.08 29.21
C MET A 100 0.19 -21.12 29.90
N ASN A 101 0.51 -19.82 29.88
CA ASN A 101 -0.46 -18.78 30.23
C ASN A 101 -1.24 -18.39 28.98
N TYR A 102 -2.56 -18.33 29.09
CA TYR A 102 -3.46 -17.91 28.02
C TYR A 102 -4.38 -16.78 28.51
N GLU A 103 -4.84 -15.96 27.58
CA GLU A 103 -5.71 -14.83 27.87
C GLU A 103 -7.18 -15.31 27.95
N LEU A 104 -7.85 -15.04 29.08
CA LEU A 104 -9.28 -15.32 29.28
C LEU A 104 -10.16 -14.14 28.87
N SER A 105 -9.70 -12.93 29.20
CA SER A 105 -10.29 -11.65 28.83
C SER A 105 -9.19 -10.60 28.76
N GLU A 106 -9.50 -9.41 28.23
CA GLU A 106 -8.52 -8.33 28.08
C GLU A 106 -7.75 -8.07 29.39
N GLY A 107 -6.45 -8.36 29.36
CA GLY A 107 -5.54 -8.17 30.51
C GLY A 107 -5.68 -9.20 31.64
N VAL A 108 -6.50 -10.23 31.49
CA VAL A 108 -6.69 -11.32 32.46
C VAL A 108 -6.16 -12.63 31.89
N PHE A 109 -5.14 -13.17 32.54
CA PHE A 109 -4.45 -14.38 32.11
C PHE A 109 -4.67 -15.52 33.11
N SER A 110 -4.70 -16.74 32.61
CA SER A 110 -4.76 -17.96 33.41
C SER A 110 -3.73 -18.98 32.91
N SER A 111 -3.31 -19.89 33.79
CA SER A 111 -2.36 -20.95 33.46
C SER A 111 -3.10 -22.25 33.12
N ALA A 112 -2.69 -22.90 32.03
CA ALA A 112 -3.15 -24.23 31.65
C ALA A 112 -1.95 -25.17 31.52
N GLU A 113 -2.13 -26.41 31.95
CA GLU A 113 -1.20 -27.51 31.69
C GLU A 113 -1.68 -28.27 30.45
N ILE A 114 -0.79 -28.40 29.47
CA ILE A 114 -1.08 -29.04 28.19
C ILE A 114 -0.21 -30.27 28.09
N SER A 115 -0.86 -31.43 27.92
CA SER A 115 -0.20 -32.72 27.77
C SER A 115 -0.41 -33.23 26.36
N LYS A 116 0.68 -33.37 25.62
CA LYS A 116 0.72 -34.00 24.30
C LYS A 116 -0.30 -33.50 23.28
N PRO A 117 -0.22 -32.21 22.89
CA PRO A 117 -1.15 -31.64 21.91
C PRO A 117 -0.97 -32.32 20.54
N LYS A 118 -2.09 -32.62 19.85
CA LYS A 118 -2.09 -33.30 18.54
C LYS A 118 -2.63 -32.45 17.40
N SER A 119 -3.42 -31.44 17.74
CA SER A 119 -4.18 -30.64 16.80
C SER A 119 -4.36 -29.22 17.34
N VAL A 120 -4.72 -28.31 16.43
CA VAL A 120 -5.04 -26.92 16.73
C VAL A 120 -6.37 -26.56 16.11
N TYR A 121 -7.08 -25.63 16.74
CA TYR A 121 -8.34 -25.10 16.22
C TYR A 121 -8.09 -23.75 15.54
N LEU A 122 -8.47 -23.63 14.27
CA LEU A 122 -8.35 -22.39 13.50
C LEU A 122 -9.72 -21.78 13.26
N TRP A 123 -9.82 -20.46 13.48
CA TRP A 123 -11.00 -19.68 13.13
C TRP A 123 -10.97 -19.26 11.66
N LEU A 124 -11.92 -19.74 10.86
CA LEU A 124 -11.98 -19.47 9.42
C LEU A 124 -12.90 -18.29 9.07
N GLY A 125 -13.62 -17.75 10.05
CA GLY A 125 -14.64 -16.72 9.86
C GLY A 125 -16.04 -17.31 9.76
N ALA A 126 -17.04 -16.44 9.54
CA ALA A 126 -18.45 -16.83 9.44
C ALA A 126 -18.96 -17.73 10.60
N ASN A 127 -18.43 -17.54 11.81
CA ASN A 127 -18.71 -18.35 13.01
C ASN A 127 -18.29 -19.83 12.88
N ILE A 128 -17.30 -20.13 12.04
CA ILE A 128 -16.78 -21.48 11.80
C ILE A 128 -15.36 -21.59 12.34
N MET A 129 -15.14 -22.61 13.16
CA MET A 129 -13.85 -23.05 13.67
C MET A 129 -13.66 -24.52 13.31
N LEU A 130 -12.49 -24.89 12.81
CA LEU A 130 -12.16 -26.28 12.46
C LEU A 130 -10.88 -26.74 13.16
N GLU A 131 -10.85 -28.01 13.49
CA GLU A 131 -9.68 -28.71 14.00
C GLU A 131 -8.76 -29.11 12.84
N TYR A 132 -7.46 -28.89 13.01
CA TYR A 132 -6.41 -29.22 12.06
C TYR A 132 -5.26 -29.94 12.77
N SER A 133 -4.63 -30.90 12.11
CA SER A 133 -3.29 -31.34 12.51
C SER A 133 -2.29 -30.18 12.37
N PHE A 134 -1.14 -30.27 13.05
CA PHE A 134 -0.10 -29.24 12.94
C PHE A 134 0.34 -29.01 11.49
N ASP A 135 0.51 -30.08 10.71
CA ASP A 135 0.90 -30.00 9.30
C ASP A 135 -0.16 -29.30 8.42
N GLU A 136 -1.43 -29.68 8.56
CA GLU A 136 -2.50 -29.04 7.80
C GLU A 136 -2.66 -27.56 8.20
N ALA A 137 -2.56 -27.24 9.48
CA ALA A 137 -2.62 -25.88 9.98
C ALA A 137 -1.49 -25.01 9.38
N LYS A 138 -0.25 -25.52 9.37
CA LYS A 138 0.90 -24.86 8.73
C LYS A 138 0.65 -24.63 7.25
N GLN A 139 0.12 -25.62 6.53
CA GLN A 139 -0.18 -25.46 5.09
C GLN A 139 -1.24 -24.38 4.83
N VAL A 140 -2.34 -24.38 5.60
CA VAL A 140 -3.41 -23.37 5.47
C VAL A 140 -2.88 -21.98 5.77
N LEU A 141 -2.11 -21.82 6.86
CA LEU A 141 -1.54 -20.54 7.25
C LEU A 141 -0.46 -20.06 6.28
N ALA A 142 0.40 -20.95 5.77
CA ALA A 142 1.41 -20.61 4.77
C ALA A 142 0.78 -20.17 3.44
N LYS A 143 -0.29 -20.85 3.00
CA LYS A 143 -1.06 -20.42 1.83
C LYS A 143 -1.67 -19.03 2.05
N ASN A 144 -2.27 -18.79 3.21
CA ASN A 144 -2.81 -17.47 3.55
C ASN A 144 -1.72 -16.39 3.62
N LEU A 145 -0.56 -16.70 4.21
CA LEU A 145 0.58 -15.80 4.31
C LEU A 145 1.07 -15.39 2.91
N SER A 146 1.31 -16.36 2.02
CA SER A 146 1.75 -16.07 0.64
C SER A 146 0.75 -15.19 -0.12
N SER A 147 -0.56 -15.38 0.10
CA SER A 147 -1.59 -14.53 -0.49
C SER A 147 -1.54 -13.10 0.06
N VAL A 148 -1.33 -12.93 1.38
CA VAL A 148 -1.23 -11.61 2.02
C VAL A 148 0.06 -10.90 1.61
N GLU A 149 1.18 -11.61 1.52
CA GLU A 149 2.46 -11.05 1.06
C GLU A 149 2.39 -10.59 -0.40
N LYS A 150 1.73 -11.36 -1.27
CA LYS A 150 1.46 -10.93 -2.65
C LYS A 150 0.61 -9.65 -2.68
N GLN A 151 -0.51 -9.63 -1.95
CA GLN A 151 -1.37 -8.45 -1.86
C GLN A 151 -0.63 -7.23 -1.31
N LEU A 152 0.25 -7.42 -0.33
CA LEU A 152 1.09 -6.37 0.23
C LEU A 152 2.05 -5.81 -0.83
N SER A 153 2.74 -6.69 -1.57
CA SER A 153 3.62 -6.30 -2.67
C SER A 153 2.89 -5.50 -3.74
N ASP A 154 1.74 -5.99 -4.20
CA ASP A 154 0.92 -5.31 -5.22
C ASP A 154 0.46 -3.93 -4.71
N THR A 155 0.06 -3.83 -3.44
CA THR A 155 -0.38 -2.55 -2.83
C THR A 155 0.77 -1.56 -2.68
N ILE A 156 1.97 -2.01 -2.32
CA ILE A 156 3.18 -1.17 -2.22
C ILE A 156 3.55 -0.62 -3.61
N GLN A 157 3.46 -1.45 -4.63
CA GLN A 157 3.69 -1.06 -6.02
C GLN A 157 2.70 0.03 -6.46
N ASP A 158 1.40 -0.17 -6.21
CA ASP A 158 0.37 0.83 -6.50
C ASP A 158 0.58 2.13 -5.72
N LEU A 159 1.04 2.06 -4.45
CA LEU A 159 1.37 3.23 -3.65
C LEU A 159 2.54 4.02 -4.26
N GLY A 160 3.57 3.32 -4.76
CA GLY A 160 4.67 3.92 -5.50
C GLY A 160 4.19 4.67 -6.74
N PHE A 161 3.39 4.00 -7.57
CA PHE A 161 2.80 4.60 -8.76
C PHE A 161 2.01 5.88 -8.44
N VAL A 162 1.16 5.85 -7.41
CA VAL A 162 0.38 7.03 -6.99
C VAL A 162 1.28 8.18 -6.54
N LYS A 163 2.39 7.90 -5.83
CA LYS A 163 3.35 8.94 -5.43
C LYS A 163 4.03 9.59 -6.64
N ASP A 164 4.34 8.81 -7.67
CA ASP A 164 4.88 9.34 -8.93
C ASP A 164 3.84 10.20 -9.67
N GLN A 165 2.57 9.78 -9.67
CA GLN A 165 1.48 10.58 -10.24
C GLN A 165 1.26 11.89 -9.49
N ILE A 166 1.35 11.88 -8.15
CA ILE A 166 1.29 13.11 -7.32
C ILE A 166 2.42 14.05 -7.72
N THR A 167 3.66 13.54 -7.78
CA THR A 167 4.84 14.34 -8.14
C THR A 167 4.70 14.95 -9.54
N THR A 168 4.24 14.18 -10.52
CA THR A 168 3.99 14.64 -11.88
C THR A 168 2.92 15.73 -11.92
N THR A 169 1.85 15.54 -11.14
CA THR A 169 0.75 16.52 -11.02
C THR A 169 1.25 17.83 -10.38
N ASP A 170 2.06 17.76 -9.33
CA ASP A 170 2.63 18.94 -8.65
C ASP A 170 3.51 19.77 -9.59
N VAL A 171 4.33 19.10 -10.41
CA VAL A 171 5.14 19.78 -11.43
C VAL A 171 4.24 20.42 -12.48
N ASN A 172 3.21 19.73 -12.96
CA ASN A 172 2.25 20.28 -13.92
C ASN A 172 1.52 21.52 -13.35
N VAL A 173 1.02 21.46 -12.11
CA VAL A 173 0.37 22.60 -11.43
C VAL A 173 1.31 23.78 -11.34
N SER A 174 2.57 23.55 -10.92
CA SER A 174 3.59 24.59 -10.80
C SER A 174 3.90 25.24 -12.16
N ARG A 175 3.95 24.46 -13.23
CA ARG A 175 4.18 24.94 -14.60
C ARG A 175 3.04 25.82 -15.10
N VAL A 176 1.80 25.40 -14.92
CA VAL A 176 0.62 26.20 -15.29
C VAL A 176 0.55 27.49 -14.45
N TYR A 177 0.97 27.45 -13.19
CA TYR A 177 1.05 28.64 -12.32
C TYR A 177 2.10 29.64 -12.77
N ASN A 178 3.30 29.16 -13.07
CA ASN A 178 4.36 30.01 -13.61
C ASN A 178 3.92 30.66 -14.93
N TYR A 179 3.20 29.91 -15.78
CA TYR A 179 2.65 30.43 -17.02
C TYR A 179 1.64 31.57 -16.79
N ASP A 180 0.68 31.39 -15.90
CA ASP A 180 -0.31 32.43 -15.54
C ASP A 180 0.37 33.70 -15.00
N VAL A 181 1.36 33.55 -14.12
CA VAL A 181 2.13 34.69 -13.58
C VAL A 181 2.86 35.44 -14.69
N ILE A 182 3.48 34.74 -15.65
CA ILE A 182 4.16 35.37 -16.80
C ILE A 182 3.16 36.09 -17.70
N GLN A 183 1.99 35.50 -17.97
CA GLN A 183 0.93 36.13 -18.75
C GLN A 183 0.41 37.41 -18.10
N ARG A 184 0.15 37.38 -16.78
CA ARG A 184 -0.30 38.56 -16.02
C ARG A 184 0.73 39.69 -16.00
N ARG A 185 2.02 39.37 -15.95
CA ARG A 185 3.12 40.37 -16.02
C ARG A 185 3.30 40.95 -17.43
N LYS A 186 2.95 40.20 -18.48
CA LYS A 186 3.00 40.65 -19.88
C LYS A 186 1.81 41.55 -20.26
N LYS A 187 0.67 41.46 -19.57
CA LYS A 187 -0.43 42.42 -19.73
C LYS A 187 -0.06 43.75 -19.09
N PRO A 188 0.04 44.87 -19.83
CA PRO A 188 0.36 46.16 -19.24
C PRO A 188 -0.77 46.60 -18.30
N VAL A 189 -0.39 47.12 -17.13
CA VAL A 189 -1.31 47.80 -16.20
C VAL A 189 -1.81 49.07 -16.90
N GLY A 190 -2.97 49.00 -17.54
CA GLY A 190 -3.65 50.17 -18.13
C GLY A 190 -3.91 50.13 -19.65
N ALA A 191 -4.50 49.06 -20.19
CA ALA A 191 -5.19 49.15 -21.47
C ALA A 191 -6.65 49.59 -21.21
N PRO A 192 -7.15 50.69 -21.82
CA PRO A 192 -8.53 51.14 -21.63
C PRO A 192 -9.51 50.08 -22.13
N LYS A 193 -10.63 49.92 -21.42
CA LYS A 193 -11.79 49.18 -21.91
C LYS A 193 -12.26 49.87 -23.19
N GLU A 194 -12.08 49.25 -24.35
CA GLU A 194 -12.83 49.61 -25.54
C GLU A 194 -14.29 49.25 -25.27
N GLU A 195 -15.11 50.28 -25.04
CA GLU A 195 -16.56 50.20 -25.08
C GLU A 195 -16.97 49.92 -26.53
N GLU A 196 -17.38 48.68 -26.83
CA GLU A 196 -18.13 48.40 -28.06
C GLU A 196 -19.53 49.00 -27.91
N LYS A 197 -19.81 49.98 -28.78
CA LYS A 197 -21.13 50.54 -29.07
C LYS A 197 -21.89 49.67 -30.05
#